data_AF-A0A822ER72-F1
#
_entry.id   AF-A0A822ER72-F1
#
_cell.length_a   1.000
_cell.length_b   1.000
_cell.length_c   1.000
_cell.angle_alpha   90.00
_cell.angle_beta   90.00
_cell.angle_gamma   90.00
#
_symmetry.space_group_name_H-M   'P 1'
#
loop_
_entity.id
_entity.type
_entity.pdbx_description
1 polymer ?
#
loop_
_entity_poly.entity_id
_entity_poly.type
_entity_poly.pdbx_seq_one_letter_code
_entity_poly.pdbx_strand_id
1 'polypeptide(L)'
;MILITGNDSRPQSLVISDFNNDDLLDIGVVNSRIHNIGIFLGYGDISFGNQITYSTYPYLYPCSMAAGDFNNDTRVDIVFASCDANSVGIILGYGNGSFGNQMMYST
;
A
#
# COMPACT_ATOMS: atom_id res chain seq x y z
N MET A 1 7.59 -9.47 17.26
CA MET A 1 8.16 -9.30 15.91
C MET A 1 8.17 -7.83 15.56
N ILE A 2 9.18 -7.33 14.84
CA ILE A 2 9.21 -5.96 14.32
C ILE A 2 9.29 -6.08 12.80
N LEU A 3 8.39 -5.41 12.08
CA LEU A 3 8.42 -5.31 10.62
C LEU A 3 9.27 -4.10 10.23
N ILE A 4 10.24 -4.32 9.36
CA ILE A 4 11.14 -3.27 8.85
C ILE A 4 10.61 -2.85 7.47
N THR A 5 10.39 -1.56 7.26
CA THR A 5 9.78 -1.04 6.01
C THR A 5 10.79 -0.36 5.06
N GLY A 6 12.08 -0.50 5.35
CA GLY A 6 13.20 0.11 4.63
C GLY A 6 13.98 1.13 5.47
N ASN A 7 15.25 1.36 5.11
CA ASN A 7 16.07 2.39 5.75
C ASN A 7 15.54 3.78 5.41
N ASP A 8 15.52 4.68 6.41
CA ASP A 8 15.01 6.05 6.28
C ASP A 8 13.58 6.15 5.72
N SER A 9 12.76 5.10 5.86
CA SER A 9 11.45 4.99 5.19
C SER A 9 10.41 6.01 5.66
N ARG A 10 10.49 6.43 6.93
CA ARG A 10 9.53 7.32 7.61
C ARG A 10 8.08 6.85 7.37
N PRO A 11 7.67 5.70 7.95
CA PRO A 11 6.31 5.20 7.81
C PRO A 11 5.33 6.20 8.43
N GLN A 12 4.26 6.55 7.70
CA GLN A 12 3.30 7.58 8.13
C GLN A 12 1.86 7.07 8.32
N SER A 13 1.46 6.08 7.54
CA SER A 13 0.11 5.51 7.58
C SER A 13 0.19 4.01 7.35
N LEU A 14 -0.76 3.28 7.92
CA LEU A 14 -0.96 1.87 7.65
C LEU A 14 -2.44 1.58 7.38
N VAL A 15 -2.70 0.51 6.65
CA VAL A 15 -4.03 -0.06 6.46
C VAL A 15 -3.96 -1.57 6.63
N ILE A 16 -5.08 -2.17 7.01
CA ILE A 16 -5.23 -3.61 7.15
C ILE A 16 -6.32 -4.04 6.18
N SER A 17 -6.03 -5.05 5.36
CA SER A 17 -6.96 -5.62 4.38
C SER A 17 -6.45 -6.99 3.94
N ASP A 18 -7.29 -7.81 3.32
CA ASP A 18 -6.87 -9.03 2.63
C ASP A 18 -6.45 -8.67 1.19
N PHE A 19 -5.15 -8.47 0.94
CA PHE A 19 -4.65 -8.03 -0.36
C PHE A 19 -4.43 -9.18 -1.35
N ASN A 20 -4.39 -10.42 -0.87
CA ASN A 20 -4.12 -11.63 -1.67
C ASN A 20 -5.30 -12.60 -1.75
N ASN A 21 -6.45 -12.23 -1.18
CA ASN A 21 -7.70 -12.97 -1.17
C ASN A 21 -7.55 -14.37 -0.56
N ASP A 22 -6.83 -14.48 0.55
CA ASP A 22 -6.63 -15.72 1.31
C ASP A 22 -7.41 -15.78 2.64
N ASP A 23 -8.31 -14.81 2.88
CA ASP A 23 -9.10 -14.63 4.10
C ASP A 23 -8.25 -14.30 5.35
N LEU A 24 -6.99 -13.93 5.19
CA LEU A 24 -6.09 -13.49 6.26
C LEU A 24 -5.84 -11.97 6.18
N LEU A 25 -5.54 -11.37 7.33
CA LEU A 25 -5.25 -9.94 7.38
C LEU A 25 -3.81 -9.67 6.99
N ASP A 26 -3.63 -8.85 5.97
CA ASP A 26 -2.35 -8.30 5.53
C ASP A 26 -2.17 -6.86 6.04
N ILE A 27 -0.95 -6.32 5.91
CA ILE A 27 -0.62 -4.94 6.28
C ILE A 27 -0.06 -4.18 5.08
N GLY A 28 -0.66 -3.03 4.80
CA GLY A 28 -0.09 -2.04 3.90
C GLY A 28 0.50 -0.87 4.69
N VAL A 29 1.68 -0.38 4.30
CA VAL A 29 2.38 0.73 4.96
C VAL A 29 2.83 1.77 3.94
N VAL A 30 2.51 3.04 4.20
CA VAL A 30 3.04 4.17 3.44
C VAL A 30 4.39 4.60 4.00
N ASN A 31 5.42 4.61 3.16
CA ASN A 31 6.75 5.07 3.49
C ASN A 31 7.05 6.40 2.78
N SER A 32 6.74 7.49 3.47
CA SER A 32 6.70 8.83 2.88
C SER A 32 8.04 9.36 2.37
N ARG A 33 9.17 9.00 2.98
CA ARG A 33 10.49 9.57 2.65
C ARG A 33 11.19 8.82 1.51
N ILE A 34 10.88 7.55 1.33
CA ILE A 34 11.40 6.72 0.23
C ILE A 34 10.38 6.54 -0.90
N HIS A 35 9.25 7.25 -0.82
CA HIS A 35 8.23 7.35 -1.88
C HIS A 35 7.71 5.98 -2.33
N ASN A 36 7.32 5.13 -1.37
CA ASN A 36 6.79 3.82 -1.68
C ASN A 36 5.69 3.36 -0.70
N ILE A 37 4.99 2.32 -1.11
CA ILE A 37 4.05 1.56 -0.29
C ILE A 37 4.63 0.16 -0.10
N GLY A 38 4.68 -0.31 1.15
CA GLY A 38 5.05 -1.66 1.50
C GLY A 38 3.83 -2.50 1.80
N ILE A 39 3.81 -3.76 1.35
CA ILE A 39 2.78 -4.75 1.64
C ILE A 39 3.43 -5.93 2.36
N PHE A 40 2.84 -6.36 3.47
CA PHE A 40 3.23 -7.52 4.25
C PHE A 40 2.06 -8.50 4.25
N LEU A 41 2.24 -9.64 3.61
CA LEU A 41 1.21 -10.69 3.57
C LEU A 41 1.22 -11.48 4.89
N GLY A 42 0.05 -11.66 5.50
CA GLY A 42 -0.14 -12.35 6.76
C GLY A 42 -0.18 -13.86 6.59
N TYR A 43 0.23 -14.59 7.63
CA TYR A 43 0.09 -16.05 7.69
C TYR A 43 -0.99 -16.51 8.70
N GLY A 44 -1.79 -15.58 9.23
CA GLY A 44 -2.93 -15.87 10.12
C GLY A 44 -2.57 -16.14 11.58
N ASP A 45 -1.29 -16.13 11.92
CA ASP A 45 -0.74 -16.40 13.25
C ASP A 45 0.07 -15.22 13.82
N ILE A 46 -0.26 -13.99 13.37
CA ILE A 46 0.45 -12.74 13.70
C ILE A 46 1.87 -12.70 13.09
N SER A 47 2.26 -13.69 12.29
CA SER A 47 3.46 -13.63 11.45
C SER A 47 3.14 -13.11 10.04
N PHE A 48 4.15 -12.51 9.41
CA PHE A 48 4.05 -11.87 8.10
C PHE A 48 5.25 -12.23 7.23
N GLY A 49 5.04 -12.30 5.92
CA GLY A 49 6.11 -12.48 4.93
C GLY A 49 7.03 -11.26 4.79
N ASN A 50 8.00 -11.38 3.89
CA ASN A 50 8.86 -10.25 3.52
C ASN A 50 8.04 -9.11 2.89
N GLN A 51 8.49 -7.88 3.10
CA GLN A 51 7.87 -6.70 2.49
C GLN A 51 7.93 -6.78 0.96
N ILE A 52 6.78 -6.64 0.31
CA ILE A 52 6.66 -6.37 -1.12
C ILE A 52 6.55 -4.85 -1.28
N THR A 53 7.36 -4.26 -2.15
CA THR A 53 7.45 -2.79 -2.26
C THR A 53 6.94 -2.30 -3.61
N TYR A 54 6.08 -1.29 -3.57
CA TYR A 54 5.52 -0.60 -4.72
C TYR A 54 5.94 0.87 -4.68
N SER A 55 6.83 1.25 -5.58
CA SER A 55 7.23 2.65 -5.72
C SER A 55 6.03 3.49 -6.15
N THR A 56 5.80 4.61 -5.48
CA THR A 56 4.95 5.66 -6.02
C THR A 56 5.74 6.43 -7.08
N TYR A 57 5.13 7.42 -7.71
CA TYR A 57 5.84 8.27 -8.67
C TYR A 57 7.01 9.01 -7.97
N PRO A 58 8.11 9.30 -8.69
CA PRO A 58 9.25 10.02 -8.11
C PRO A 58 8.84 11.36 -7.50
N TYR A 59 9.43 11.68 -6.35
CA TYR A 59 9.23 12.93 -5.61
C TYR A 59 7.81 13.17 -5.07
N LEU A 60 6.92 12.17 -5.09
CA LEU A 60 5.65 12.23 -4.37
C LEU A 60 5.84 11.73 -2.94
N TYR A 61 5.36 12.50 -1.96
CA TYR A 61 5.38 12.14 -0.54
C TYR A 61 4.00 11.59 -0.14
N PRO A 62 3.77 10.27 -0.30
CA PRO A 62 2.53 9.67 0.18
C PRO A 62 2.48 9.79 1.70
N CYS A 63 1.31 10.17 2.23
CA CYS A 63 1.16 10.45 3.67
C CYS A 63 -0.05 9.76 4.30
N SER A 64 -1.03 9.35 3.49
CA SER A 64 -2.22 8.64 3.94
C SER A 64 -2.62 7.59 2.91
N MET A 65 -3.25 6.52 3.36
CA MET A 65 -3.69 5.42 2.50
C MET A 65 -5.03 4.86 2.99
N ALA A 66 -5.83 4.38 2.04
CA ALA A 66 -7.01 3.56 2.27
C ALA A 66 -7.00 2.37 1.30
N ALA A 67 -7.70 1.31 1.67
CA ALA A 67 -7.84 0.09 0.88
C ALA A 67 -9.33 -0.22 0.68
N GLY A 68 -9.68 -0.74 -0.49
CA GLY A 68 -11.05 -1.11 -0.85
C GLY A 68 -11.16 -1.46 -2.33
N ASP A 69 -12.28 -2.07 -2.73
CA ASP A 69 -12.56 -2.33 -4.14
C ASP A 69 -13.07 -1.04 -4.80
N PHE A 70 -12.21 -0.36 -5.56
CA PHE A 70 -12.52 0.94 -6.17
C PHE A 70 -13.00 0.81 -7.62
N ASN A 71 -12.81 -0.35 -8.24
CA ASN A 71 -13.20 -0.61 -9.63
C ASN A 71 -14.30 -1.68 -9.79
N ASN A 72 -14.82 -2.20 -8.67
CA ASN A 72 -15.85 -3.24 -8.58
C ASN A 72 -15.44 -4.57 -9.25
N ASP A 73 -14.17 -4.96 -9.08
CA ASP A 73 -13.63 -6.23 -9.57
C ASP A 73 -13.47 -7.31 -8.49
N THR A 74 -13.95 -7.03 -7.28
CA THR A 74 -13.90 -7.89 -6.07
C THR A 74 -12.51 -8.08 -5.48
N ARG A 75 -11.52 -7.31 -5.90
CA ARG A 75 -10.15 -7.33 -5.36
C ARG A 75 -9.85 -6.03 -4.64
N VAL A 76 -8.97 -6.11 -3.65
CA VAL A 76 -8.59 -4.93 -2.88
C VAL A 76 -7.66 -4.05 -3.69
N ASP A 77 -8.11 -2.85 -4.00
CA ASP A 77 -7.31 -1.77 -4.54
C ASP A 77 -6.77 -0.88 -3.41
N ILE A 78 -5.77 -0.05 -3.73
CA ILE A 78 -5.18 0.92 -2.82
C ILE A 78 -5.41 2.33 -3.35
N VAL A 79 -5.80 3.25 -2.47
CA VAL A 79 -5.76 4.69 -2.74
C VAL A 79 -4.82 5.36 -1.74
N PHE A 80 -4.01 6.31 -2.19
CA PHE A 80 -3.13 7.09 -1.33
C PHE A 80 -3.18 8.58 -1.66
N ALA A 81 -2.99 9.41 -0.64
CA ALA A 81 -2.85 10.84 -0.80
C ALA A 81 -1.37 11.23 -0.77
N SER A 82 -0.96 12.13 -1.67
CA SER A 82 0.30 12.86 -1.56
C SER A 82 0.07 14.21 -0.91
N CYS A 83 0.80 14.47 0.17
CA CYS A 83 0.69 15.70 0.93
C CYS A 83 1.42 16.89 0.30
N ASP A 84 2.36 16.64 -0.61
CA ASP A 84 3.21 17.67 -1.22
C ASP A 84 2.77 18.05 -2.63
N ALA A 85 2.13 17.13 -3.35
CA ALA A 85 1.73 17.32 -4.75
C ALA A 85 0.24 17.62 -4.94
N ASN A 86 -0.55 17.73 -3.85
CA ASN A 86 -2.01 17.93 -3.90
C ASN A 86 -2.68 16.95 -4.88
N SER A 87 -2.38 15.66 -4.69
CA SER A 87 -2.86 14.62 -5.60
C SER A 87 -3.20 13.34 -4.86
N VAL A 88 -4.08 12.55 -5.48
CA VAL A 88 -4.49 11.23 -5.03
C VAL A 88 -4.07 10.21 -6.09
N GLY A 89 -3.42 9.14 -5.65
CA GLY A 89 -3.07 8.00 -6.49
C GLY A 89 -3.96 6.80 -6.19
N ILE A 90 -4.39 6.08 -7.22
CA ILE A 90 -5.07 4.79 -7.13
C ILE A 90 -4.17 3.72 -7.73
N ILE A 91 -4.01 2.60 -7.04
CA ILE A 91 -3.25 1.42 -7.50
C ILE A 91 -4.19 0.22 -7.46
N LEU A 92 -4.48 -0.35 -8.63
CA LEU A 92 -5.40 -1.49 -8.73
C LEU A 92 -4.75 -2.77 -8.23
N GLY A 93 -5.50 -3.56 -7.46
CA GLY A 93 -5.09 -4.87 -6.97
C GLY A 93 -5.32 -5.96 -8.00
N TYR A 94 -4.43 -6.94 -8.04
CA TYR A 94 -4.64 -8.16 -8.83
C TYR A 94 -5.20 -9.32 -7.98
N GLY A 95 -5.38 -9.12 -6.67
CA GLY A 95 -6.01 -10.09 -5.77
C GLY A 95 -5.11 -11.26 -5.38
N ASN A 96 -3.80 -11.11 -5.58
CA ASN A 96 -2.78 -12.10 -5.22
C ASN A 96 -1.62 -11.44 -4.43
N GLY A 97 -1.89 -10.31 -3.78
CA GLY A 97 -0.89 -9.49 -3.09
C GLY A 97 -0.06 -8.61 -4.03
N SER A 98 -0.32 -8.65 -5.34
CA SER A 98 0.32 -7.77 -6.32
C SER A 98 -0.59 -6.68 -6.87
N PHE A 99 0.03 -5.57 -7.27
CA PHE A 99 -0.65 -4.35 -7.68
C PHE A 99 -0.16 -3.87 -9.05
N GLY A 100 -1.04 -3.20 -9.78
CA GLY A 100 -0.78 -2.63 -11.10
C GLY A 100 -0.05 -1.29 -11.05
N ASN A 101 -0.11 -0.57 -12.17
CA ASN A 101 0.41 0.79 -12.24
C ASN A 101 -0.51 1.77 -11.51
N GLN A 102 0.09 2.78 -10.89
CA GLN A 102 -0.67 3.85 -10.25
C GLN A 102 -1.30 4.79 -11.28
N MET A 103 -2.51 5.27 -11.00
CA MET A 103 -3.20 6.33 -11.72
C MET A 103 -3.32 7.55 -10.80
N MET A 104 -2.87 8.72 -11.28
CA MET A 104 -2.82 9.95 -10.48
C MET A 104 -3.93 10.92 -10.86
N TYR A 105 -4.52 11.54 -9.85
CA TYR A 105 -5.56 12.56 -9.97
C TYR A 105 -5.14 13.80 -9.18
N SER A 106 -5.09 14.95 -9.85
CA SER A 106 -4.92 16.24 -9.17
C SER A 106 -6.20 16.59 -8.39
N THR A 107 -6.03 17.14 -7.18
CA THR A 107 -7.14 17.66 -6.37
C THR A 107 -7.28 19.16 -6.49
#